data_AF-A0A956UEA6-F1
#
_entry.id   AF-A0A956UEA6-F1
#
_cell.length_a   1.000
_cell.length_b   1.000
_cell.length_c   1.000
_cell.angle_alpha   90.00
_cell.angle_beta   90.00
_cell.angle_gamma   90.00
#
_symmetry.space_group_name_H-M   'P 1'
#
loop_
_entity.id
_entity.type
_entity.pdbx_description
1 polymer ?
#
loop_
_entity_poly.entity_id
_entity_poly.type
_entity_poly.pdbx_seq_one_letter_code
_entity_poly.pdbx_strand_id
1 'polypeptide(L)' 'MDYRDTEEEQRWRTEVRRFLRAEAPTEYIDEHIPAVDTYGLGDELFQGWRAKVAKQGWIAAHWPKEYGGA' A
#
# COMPACT_ATOMS: atom_id res chain seq x y z
N MET A 1 -10.60 14.69 -23.56
CA MET A 1 -10.38 13.61 -22.58
C MET A 1 -11.01 14.03 -21.27
N ASP A 2 -11.59 13.07 -20.55
CA ASP A 2 -12.03 13.26 -19.16
C ASP A 2 -11.03 12.56 -18.25
N TYR A 3 -10.58 13.26 -17.21
CA TYR A 3 -9.59 12.77 -16.25
C TYR A 3 -10.20 12.53 -14.87
N ARG A 4 -11.51 12.69 -14.75
CA ARG A 4 -12.23 12.38 -13.52
C ARG A 4 -12.35 10.88 -13.39
N ASP A 5 -12.28 10.44 -12.15
CA ASP A 5 -12.60 9.07 -11.80
C ASP A 5 -14.06 8.75 -12.04
N THR A 6 -14.28 7.53 -12.48
CA THR A 6 -15.55 6.83 -12.31
C THR A 6 -15.90 6.71 -10.83
N GLU A 7 -17.17 6.46 -10.51
CA GLU A 7 -17.58 6.28 -9.12
C GLU A 7 -16.87 5.11 -8.43
N GLU A 8 -16.56 4.05 -9.18
CA GLU A 8 -15.85 2.89 -8.67
C GLU A 8 -14.42 3.26 -8.25
N GLU A 9 -13.70 3.99 -9.11
CA GLU A 9 -12.36 4.48 -8.81
C GLU A 9 -12.36 5.46 -7.62
N GLN A 10 -13.39 6.30 -7.48
CA GLN A 10 -13.53 7.19 -6.31
C GLN A 10 -13.75 6.41 -5.01
N ARG A 11 -14.61 5.38 -5.04
CA ARG A 11 -14.85 4.49 -3.89
C ARG A 11 -13.57 3.78 -3.49
N TRP A 12 -12.89 3.18 -4.46
CA TRP A 12 -11.61 2.49 -4.25
C TRP A 12 -10.55 3.43 -3.65
N ARG A 13 -10.38 4.64 -4.22
CA ARG A 13 -9.43 5.60 -3.66
C ARG A 13 -9.75 5.98 -2.23
N THR A 14 -11.03 6.14 -1.91
CA THR A 14 -11.47 6.51 -0.55
C THR A 14 -11.10 5.40 0.44
N GLU A 15 -11.28 4.15 0.05
CA GLU A 15 -10.87 2.98 0.84
C GLU A 15 -9.35 2.96 1.08
N VAL A 16 -8.55 3.08 0.01
CA VAL A 16 -7.08 3.10 0.11
C VAL A 16 -6.60 4.26 0.99
N ARG A 17 -7.17 5.45 0.84
CA ARG A 17 -6.83 6.62 1.68
C ARG A 17 -7.16 6.39 3.15
N ARG A 18 -8.27 5.73 3.46
CA ARG A 18 -8.64 5.40 4.84
C ARG A 18 -7.65 4.39 5.42
N PHE A 19 -7.29 3.35 4.66
CA PHE A 19 -6.29 2.37 5.09
C PHE A 19 -4.94 3.03 5.36
N LEU A 20 -4.43 3.86 4.43
CA LEU A 20 -3.15 4.55 4.61
C LEU A 20 -3.13 5.42 5.86
N ARG A 21 -4.19 6.17 6.16
CA ARG A 21 -4.27 6.98 7.38
C ARG A 21 -4.28 6.16 8.67
N ALA A 22 -4.85 4.96 8.63
CA ALA A 22 -4.96 4.11 9.80
C ALA A 22 -3.71 3.26 10.05
N GLU A 23 -3.04 2.82 8.97
CA GLU A 23 -2.11 1.71 9.04
C GLU A 23 -0.69 2.03 8.59
N ALA A 24 -0.49 3.07 7.77
CA ALA A 24 0.82 3.42 7.25
C ALA A 24 1.73 3.97 8.36
N PRO A 25 3.02 3.56 8.40
CA PRO A 25 3.99 4.09 9.35
C PRO A 25 4.17 5.61 9.18
N THR A 26 4.09 6.35 10.29
CA THR A 26 4.28 7.81 10.30
C THR A 26 5.72 8.19 9.99
N GLU A 27 6.69 7.32 10.30
CA GLU A 27 8.11 7.49 10.02
C GLU A 27 8.38 7.69 8.51
N TYR A 28 7.58 7.07 7.65
CA TYR A 28 7.72 7.23 6.20
C TYR A 28 7.05 8.50 5.67
N ILE A 29 6.01 8.97 6.37
CA ILE A 29 5.16 10.08 5.94
C ILE A 29 5.70 11.41 6.48
N ASP A 30 5.95 11.47 7.78
CA ASP A 30 6.29 12.68 8.52
C ASP A 30 7.81 12.88 8.63
N GLU A 31 8.57 11.80 8.81
CA GLU A 31 10.04 11.85 8.94
C GLU A 31 10.77 11.59 7.62
N HIS A 32 10.04 11.24 6.56
CA HIS A 32 10.57 10.94 5.23
C HIS A 32 11.70 9.90 5.22
N ILE A 33 11.67 8.96 6.15
CA ILE A 33 12.63 7.86 6.21
C ILE A 33 12.33 6.88 5.08
N PRO A 34 13.34 6.49 4.26
CA PRO A 34 13.14 5.48 3.22
C PRO A 34 12.70 4.15 3.82
N ALA A 35 11.65 3.55 3.24
CA ALA A 35 11.10 2.29 3.70
C ALA A 35 12.03 1.08 3.43
N VAL A 36 13.00 1.24 2.53
CA VAL A 36 13.96 0.20 2.18
C VAL A 36 15.38 0.75 2.12
N ASP A 37 16.35 -0.13 2.39
CA ASP A 37 17.77 0.14 2.16
C ASP A 37 18.11 0.04 0.66
N THR A 38 19.39 0.26 0.33
CA THR A 38 19.91 0.16 -1.04
C THR A 38 19.66 -1.20 -1.69
N TYR A 39 19.43 -2.25 -0.89
CA TYR A 39 19.18 -3.61 -1.36
C TYR A 39 17.69 -3.99 -1.40
N GLY A 40 16.79 -3.09 -1.01
CA GLY A 40 15.35 -3.32 -1.05
C GLY A 40 14.81 -4.22 0.06
N LEU A 41 15.61 -4.55 1.08
CA LEU A 41 15.24 -5.54 2.09
C LEU A 41 14.31 -4.92 3.15
N GLY A 42 14.52 -3.64 3.47
CA GLY A 42 13.78 -2.90 4.49
C GLY A 42 13.95 -3.46 5.91
N ASP A 43 13.63 -2.62 6.90
CA ASP A 43 13.77 -2.93 8.32
C ASP A 43 12.51 -3.61 8.89
N GLU A 44 12.47 -3.83 10.20
CA GLU A 44 11.32 -4.45 10.88
C GLU A 44 10.02 -3.64 10.70
N LEU A 45 10.14 -2.30 10.67
CA LEU A 45 9.02 -1.41 10.41
C LEU A 45 8.44 -1.67 9.01
N PHE A 46 9.31 -1.84 8.01
CA PHE A 46 8.88 -2.14 6.64
C PHE A 46 8.24 -3.52 6.52
N GLN A 47 8.77 -4.53 7.22
CA GLN A 47 8.16 -5.87 7.24
C GLN A 47 6.77 -5.82 7.89
N GLY A 48 6.61 -5.08 8.99
CA GLY A 48 5.33 -4.84 9.62
C GLY A 48 4.33 -4.15 8.69
N TRP A 49 4.78 -3.12 7.97
CA TRP A 49 3.99 -2.44 6.96
C TRP A 49 3.53 -3.38 5.84
N ARG A 50 4.46 -4.16 5.26
CA ARG A 50 4.15 -5.14 4.21
C ARG A 50 3.14 -6.19 4.67
N ALA A 51 3.23 -6.65 5.91
CA ALA A 51 2.26 -7.60 6.45
C ALA A 51 0.85 -7.02 6.51
N LYS A 52 0.69 -5.72 6.87
CA LYS A 52 -0.62 -5.03 6.86
C LYS A 52 -1.19 -4.92 5.46
N VAL A 53 -0.36 -4.54 4.48
CA VAL A 53 -0.76 -4.45 3.07
C VAL A 53 -1.15 -5.84 2.52
N ALA A 54 -0.39 -6.88 2.87
CA ALA A 54 -0.68 -8.26 2.47
C ALA A 54 -2.00 -8.78 3.04
N LYS A 55 -2.36 -8.41 4.28
CA LYS A 55 -3.66 -8.76 4.88
C LYS A 55 -4.86 -8.18 4.13
N GLN A 56 -4.69 -7.07 3.42
CA GLN A 56 -5.72 -6.52 2.54
C GLN A 56 -5.75 -7.21 1.16
N GLY A 57 -4.78 -8.08 0.87
CA GLY A 57 -4.61 -8.71 -0.45
C GLY A 57 -3.88 -7.82 -1.46
N TRP A 58 -3.33 -6.67 -1.05
CA TRP A 58 -2.84 -5.66 -1.99
C TRP A 58 -1.34 -5.71 -2.30
N ILE A 59 -0.60 -6.62 -1.65
CA ILE A 59 0.86 -6.68 -1.76
C ILE A 59 1.34 -6.96 -3.19
N ALA A 60 0.52 -7.64 -3.98
CA ALA A 60 0.78 -7.99 -5.38
C ALA A 60 -0.50 -7.84 -6.21
N ALA A 61 -1.12 -6.64 -6.20
CA ALA A 61 -2.41 -6.39 -6.85
C ALA A 61 -2.46 -6.69 -8.36
N HIS A 62 -1.29 -6.81 -9.02
CA HIS A 62 -1.18 -7.12 -10.45
C HIS A 62 -0.89 -8.60 -10.75
N TRP A 63 -0.70 -9.44 -9.73
CA TRP A 63 -0.43 -10.86 -9.92
C TRP A 63 -1.75 -11.65 -10.04
N PRO A 64 -1.73 -12.82 -10.70
CA PRO A 64 -2.86 -13.74 -10.66
C PRO A 64 -3.20 -14.17 -9.23
N LYS A 65 -4.49 -14.40 -8.98
CA LYS A 65 -5.00 -14.81 -7.67
C LYS A 65 -4.40 -16.13 -7.19
N GLU A 66 -4.12 -17.06 -8.12
CA GLU A 66 -3.48 -18.34 -7.81
C GLU A 66 -2.05 -18.20 -7.25
N TYR A 67 -1.42 -17.02 -7.42
CA TYR A 67 -0.11 -16.69 -6.85
C TYR A 67 -0.19 -15.69 -5.70
N GLY A 68 -1.40 -15.42 -5.18
CA GLY A 68 -1.63 -14.53 -4.05
C GLY A 68 -1.79 -13.05 -4.40
N GLY A 69 -2.13 -12.74 -5.66
CA GLY A 69 -2.57 -11.40 -6.06
C GLY A 69 -4.03 -11.08 -5.68
N ALA A 70 -4.44 -9.83 -5.89
CA ALA A 70 -5.75 -9.28 -5.50
C ALA A 70 -6.91 -9.69 -6.44
#